data_AF-A0A6N7MFY0-F1
#
_entry.id   AF-A0A6N7MFY0-F1
#
_cell.length_a   1.000
_cell.length_b   1.000
_cell.length_c   1.000
_cell.angle_alpha   90.00
_cell.angle_beta   90.00
_cell.angle_gamma   90.00
#
_symmetry.space_group_name_H-M   'P 1'
#
loop_
_entity.id
_entity.type
_entity.pdbx_description
1 polymer ?
#
loop_
_entity_poly.entity_id
_entity_poly.type
_entity_poly.pdbx_seq_one_letter_code
_entity_poly.pdbx_strand_id
1 'polypeptide(L)'
;MENKKLLDLLMKSFDEELSPDERKQLEKVLSESDELRSEKKKLLKLREVFSSQEYRFKPFFESRVMNRIHKLRNGKIIEFDFAKNQFFVFKRVAISGIAAILILLISIYISEGSFSLDAFTGVESFSDDNLISYLLSDF
;
A
#
# COMPACT_ATOMS: atom_id res chain seq x y z
N MET A 1 -29.47 0.62 41.80
CA MET A 1 -28.49 1.47 41.07
C MET A 1 -27.15 1.58 41.81
N GLU A 2 -27.13 1.51 43.14
CA GLU A 2 -25.94 1.65 43.99
C GLU A 2 -24.88 0.55 43.76
N ASN A 3 -25.31 -0.72 43.65
CA ASN A 3 -24.41 -1.86 43.47
C ASN A 3 -23.57 -1.80 42.17
N LYS A 4 -24.13 -1.24 41.09
CA LYS A 4 -23.43 -1.07 39.80
C LYS A 4 -22.29 -0.05 39.88
N LYS A 5 -22.45 1.00 40.69
CA LYS A 5 -21.43 2.04 40.92
C LYS A 5 -20.27 1.52 41.77
N LEU A 6 -20.56 0.63 42.72
CA LEU A 6 -19.56 -0.03 43.57
C LEU A 6 -18.71 -1.02 42.79
N LEU A 7 -19.33 -1.77 41.87
CA LEU A 7 -18.62 -2.68 40.98
C LEU A 7 -17.71 -1.92 40.00
N ASP A 8 -18.16 -0.79 39.47
CA ASP A 8 -17.33 0.09 38.62
C ASP A 8 -16.09 0.62 39.36
N LEU A 9 -16.25 1.02 40.63
CA LEU A 9 -15.14 1.47 41.47
C LEU A 9 -14.16 0.33 41.79
N LEU A 10 -14.68 -0.89 41.99
CA LEU A 10 -13.86 -2.08 42.14
C LEU A 10 -13.09 -2.41 40.85
N MET A 11 -13.70 -2.30 39.67
CA MET A 11 -13.01 -2.54 38.40
C MET A 11 -11.94 -1.48 38.13
N LYS A 12 -12.22 -0.20 38.35
CA LYS A 12 -11.23 0.88 38.27
C LYS A 12 -10.02 0.66 39.18
N SER A 13 -10.22 0.08 40.37
CA SER A 13 -9.12 -0.26 41.29
C SER A 13 -8.10 -1.25 40.72
N PHE A 14 -8.48 -2.02 39.69
CA PHE A 14 -7.60 -3.01 39.07
C PHE A 14 -6.80 -2.45 37.89
N ASP A 15 -7.30 -1.39 37.24
CA ASP A 15 -6.75 -0.81 36.02
C ASP A 15 -6.00 0.51 36.26
N GLU A 16 -6.42 1.30 37.27
CA GLU A 16 -5.90 2.65 37.54
C GLU A 16 -5.53 2.85 39.02
N GLU A 17 -4.61 3.78 39.32
CA GLU A 17 -4.34 4.20 40.69
C GLU A 17 -5.49 5.04 41.24
N LEU A 18 -6.33 4.44 42.08
CA LEU A 18 -7.44 5.15 42.75
C LEU A 18 -6.94 6.30 43.63
N SER A 19 -7.73 7.37 43.68
CA SER A 19 -7.54 8.51 44.57
C SER A 19 -7.66 8.09 46.06
N PRO A 20 -6.96 8.75 47.01
CA PRO A 20 -7.01 8.41 48.43
C PRO A 20 -8.43 8.31 49.03
N ASP A 21 -9.34 9.14 48.54
CA ASP A 21 -10.73 9.19 49.00
C ASP A 21 -11.58 8.01 48.49
N GLU A 22 -11.33 7.59 47.24
CA GLU A 22 -11.99 6.44 46.62
C GLU A 22 -11.51 5.13 47.23
N ARG A 23 -10.23 5.03 47.63
CA ARG A 23 -9.69 3.88 48.36
C ARG A 23 -10.37 3.70 49.71
N LYS A 24 -10.57 4.79 50.47
CA LYS A 24 -11.29 4.75 51.75
C LYS A 24 -12.75 4.35 51.59
N GLN A 25 -13.42 4.85 50.54
CA GLN A 25 -14.80 4.44 50.24
C GLN A 25 -14.87 2.96 49.84
N LEU A 26 -13.93 2.48 49.02
CA LEU A 26 -13.85 1.08 48.63
C LEU A 26 -13.57 0.17 49.82
N GLU A 27 -12.67 0.54 50.72
CA GLU A 27 -12.38 -0.22 51.95
C GLU A 27 -13.57 -0.28 52.89
N LYS A 28 -14.27 0.84 53.07
CA LYS A 28 -15.51 0.87 53.87
C LYS A 28 -16.58 -0.03 53.27
N VAL A 29 -16.79 0.04 51.97
CA VAL A 29 -17.80 -0.80 51.26
C VAL A 29 -17.40 -2.29 51.27
N LEU A 30 -16.11 -2.59 51.10
CA LEU A 30 -15.59 -3.94 51.25
C LEU A 30 -15.76 -4.44 52.68
N SER A 31 -15.77 -3.58 53.69
CA SER A 31 -16.02 -3.97 55.08
C SER A 31 -17.50 -4.29 55.35
N GLU A 32 -18.43 -3.72 54.58
CA GLU A 32 -19.88 -3.85 54.79
C GLU A 32 -20.53 -4.98 53.96
N SER A 33 -19.90 -5.44 52.87
CA SER A 33 -20.47 -6.48 51.99
C SER A 33 -19.56 -7.68 51.77
N ASP A 34 -20.00 -8.85 52.22
CA ASP A 34 -19.31 -10.14 52.00
C ASP A 34 -19.37 -10.62 50.54
N GLU A 35 -20.38 -10.17 49.77
CA GLU A 35 -20.52 -10.46 48.34
C GLU A 35 -19.40 -9.80 47.54
N LEU A 36 -19.13 -8.51 47.78
CA LEU A 36 -18.08 -7.74 47.11
C LEU A 36 -16.67 -8.25 47.45
N ARG A 37 -16.42 -8.70 48.68
CA ARG A 37 -15.14 -9.37 49.03
C ARG A 37 -14.94 -10.66 48.26
N SER A 38 -16.01 -11.46 48.14
CA SER A 38 -15.98 -12.72 47.43
C SER A 38 -15.70 -12.52 45.94
N GLU A 39 -16.29 -11.48 45.35
CA GLU A 39 -16.05 -11.08 43.96
C GLU A 39 -14.61 -10.57 43.74
N LYS A 40 -14.12 -9.68 44.60
CA LYS A 40 -12.71 -9.23 44.58
C LYS A 40 -11.74 -10.40 44.64
N LYS A 41 -12.00 -11.39 45.50
CA LYS A 41 -11.16 -12.59 45.65
C LYS A 41 -11.19 -13.46 44.38
N LYS A 42 -12.32 -13.57 43.69
CA LYS A 42 -12.43 -14.28 42.41
C LYS A 42 -11.61 -13.58 41.31
N LEU A 43 -11.73 -12.26 41.21
CA LEU A 43 -10.98 -11.47 40.22
C LEU A 43 -9.46 -11.54 40.45
N LEU A 44 -9.02 -11.47 41.71
CA LEU A 44 -7.60 -11.64 42.06
C LEU A 44 -7.05 -13.00 41.66
N LYS A 45 -7.81 -14.08 41.92
CA LYS A 45 -7.43 -15.43 41.49
C LYS A 45 -7.32 -15.55 39.97
N LEU A 46 -8.25 -14.96 39.23
CA LEU A 46 -8.17 -14.95 37.76
C LEU A 46 -6.92 -14.20 37.28
N ARG A 47 -6.63 -13.03 37.86
CA ARG A 47 -5.44 -12.24 37.53
C ARG A 47 -4.15 -13.01 37.81
N GLU A 48 -4.08 -13.72 38.92
CA GLU A 48 -2.93 -14.57 39.27
C GLU A 48 -2.72 -15.67 38.21
N VAL A 49 -3.79 -16.37 37.83
CA VAL A 49 -3.77 -17.40 36.77
C VAL A 49 -3.29 -16.81 35.45
N PHE A 50 -3.80 -15.64 35.04
CA PHE A 50 -3.37 -14.99 33.80
C PHE A 50 -1.95 -14.42 33.87
N SER A 51 -1.51 -13.93 35.02
CA SER A 51 -0.14 -13.40 35.20
C SER A 51 0.93 -14.49 35.14
N SER A 52 0.58 -15.73 35.48
CA SER A 52 1.49 -16.87 35.41
C SER A 52 1.80 -17.34 33.97
N GLN A 53 1.07 -16.83 32.99
CA GLN A 53 1.31 -17.15 31.59
C GLN A 53 2.40 -16.25 31.01
N GLU A 54 3.62 -16.79 30.88
CA GLU A 54 4.65 -16.18 30.03
C GLU A 54 4.17 -16.19 28.59
N TYR A 55 3.62 -15.07 28.13
CA TYR A 55 3.19 -14.93 26.75
C TYR A 55 4.42 -14.87 25.83
N ARG A 56 4.74 -16.01 25.21
CA ARG A 56 5.86 -16.10 24.27
C ARG A 56 5.40 -15.65 22.89
N PHE A 57 5.89 -14.48 22.46
CA PHE A 57 5.71 -14.06 21.08
C PHE A 57 6.40 -15.05 20.14
N LYS A 58 5.81 -15.22 18.95
CA LYS A 58 6.44 -16.01 17.88
C LYS A 58 7.84 -15.46 17.58
N PRO A 59 8.83 -16.31 17.22
CA PRO A 59 10.17 -15.86 16.85
C PRO A 59 10.15 -14.68 15.87
N PHE A 60 11.12 -13.77 16.00
CA PHE A 60 11.26 -12.58 15.15
C PHE A 60 10.04 -11.64 15.16
N PHE A 61 9.25 -11.62 16.24
CA PHE A 61 8.12 -10.70 16.38
C PHE A 61 8.56 -9.24 16.27
N GLU A 62 9.59 -8.85 17.01
CA GLU A 62 10.15 -7.48 16.98
C GLU A 62 10.56 -7.08 15.56
N SER A 63 11.31 -7.93 14.87
CA SER A 63 11.76 -7.67 13.50
C SER A 63 10.60 -7.51 12.53
N ARG A 64 9.52 -8.31 12.68
CA ARG A 64 8.32 -8.20 11.84
C ARG A 64 7.55 -6.90 12.10
N VAL A 65 7.41 -6.50 13.36
CA VAL A 65 6.75 -5.25 13.74
C VAL A 65 7.55 -4.07 13.21
N MET A 66 8.86 -4.06 13.44
CA MET A 66 9.73 -2.96 13.01
C MET A 66 9.77 -2.84 11.48
N ASN A 67 9.86 -3.96 10.77
CA ASN A 67 9.76 -3.97 9.30
C ASN A 67 8.41 -3.41 8.82
N ARG A 68 7.30 -3.74 9.49
CA ARG A 68 5.98 -3.21 9.12
C ARG A 68 5.88 -1.71 9.37
N ILE A 69 6.41 -1.21 10.49
CA ILE A 69 6.50 0.23 10.78
C ILE A 69 7.35 0.93 9.73
N HIS A 70 8.52 0.39 9.39
CA HIS A 70 9.39 0.96 8.35
C HIS A 70 8.71 1.00 6.99
N LYS A 71 7.99 -0.05 6.58
CA LYS A 71 7.24 -0.07 5.32
C LYS A 71 6.14 1.00 5.29
N LEU A 72 5.39 1.15 6.38
CA LEU A 72 4.33 2.16 6.48
C LEU A 72 4.89 3.58 6.52
N ARG A 73 5.98 3.80 7.26
CA ARG A 73 6.63 5.12 7.36
C ARG A 73 7.32 5.53 6.06
N ASN A 74 7.93 4.58 5.36
CA ASN A 74 8.76 4.88 4.20
C ASN A 74 8.01 4.78 2.87
N GLY A 75 6.74 4.35 2.84
CA GLY A 75 5.70 4.48 1.80
C GLY A 75 6.03 4.50 0.28
N LYS A 76 7.26 4.23 -0.15
CA LYS A 76 7.76 4.59 -1.50
C LYS A 76 8.85 3.67 -2.07
N ILE A 77 9.34 2.67 -1.32
CA ILE A 77 10.55 1.95 -1.75
C ILE A 77 10.26 0.69 -2.57
N ILE A 78 9.07 0.10 -2.50
CA ILE A 78 8.78 -1.15 -3.22
C ILE A 78 8.39 -0.89 -4.70
N GLU A 79 7.84 0.27 -5.04
CA GLU A 79 7.50 0.59 -6.44
C GLU A 79 8.74 0.92 -7.29
N PHE A 80 9.81 1.43 -6.67
CA PHE A 80 11.00 1.88 -7.41
C PHE A 80 11.83 0.74 -7.99
N ASP A 81 11.75 -0.47 -7.42
CA ASP A 81 12.54 -1.62 -7.86
C ASP A 81 11.86 -2.42 -8.98
N PHE A 82 10.53 -2.57 -8.92
CA PHE A 82 9.75 -3.15 -10.02
C PHE A 82 9.76 -2.27 -11.26
N ALA A 83 9.63 -0.95 -11.10
CA ALA A 83 9.72 -0.01 -12.21
C ALA A 83 11.08 -0.11 -12.90
N LYS A 84 12.19 -0.10 -12.14
CA LYS A 84 13.56 -0.17 -12.70
C LYS A 84 13.80 -1.41 -13.54
N ASN A 85 13.34 -2.58 -13.10
CA ASN A 85 13.56 -3.83 -13.85
C ASN A 85 12.66 -3.90 -15.11
N GLN A 86 11.44 -3.38 -15.05
CA GLN A 86 10.53 -3.32 -16.20
C GLN A 86 10.99 -2.31 -17.26
N PHE A 87 11.57 -1.18 -16.85
CA PHE A 87 12.18 -0.20 -17.76
C PHE A 87 13.32 -0.78 -18.60
N PHE A 88 14.08 -1.76 -18.07
CA PHE A 88 15.21 -2.34 -18.80
C PHE A 88 14.77 -3.13 -20.03
N VAL A 89 13.74 -3.97 -19.90
CA VAL A 89 13.18 -4.74 -21.01
C VAL A 89 12.49 -3.81 -22.02
N PHE A 90 11.74 -2.82 -21.53
CA PHE A 90 11.05 -1.85 -22.38
C PHE A 90 12.03 -1.00 -23.21
N LYS A 91 13.18 -0.61 -22.63
CA LYS A 91 14.20 0.18 -23.34
C LYS A 91 14.75 -0.57 -24.56
N ARG A 92 14.98 -1.88 -24.46
CA ARG A 92 15.48 -2.68 -25.58
C ARG A 92 14.47 -2.76 -26.74
N VAL A 93 13.19 -2.88 -26.41
CA VAL A 93 12.09 -2.88 -27.40
C VAL A 93 11.93 -1.49 -28.04
N ALA A 94 11.95 -0.42 -27.23
CA ALA A 94 11.84 0.95 -27.71
C ALA A 94 12.98 1.34 -28.68
N ILE A 95 14.22 0.93 -28.40
CA ILE A 95 15.36 1.17 -29.29
C ILE A 95 15.14 0.50 -30.66
N SER A 96 14.62 -0.73 -30.68
CA SER A 96 14.30 -1.42 -31.94
C SER A 96 13.19 -0.70 -32.72
N GLY A 97 12.17 -0.17 -32.03
CA GLY A 97 11.10 0.60 -32.65
C GLY A 97 11.61 1.91 -33.26
N ILE A 98 12.45 2.64 -32.54
CA ILE A 98 13.07 3.88 -33.03
C ILE A 98 13.93 3.58 -34.27
N ALA A 99 14.72 2.51 -34.25
CA ALA A 99 15.53 2.12 -35.40
C ALA A 99 14.68 1.82 -36.64
N ALA A 100 13.56 1.10 -36.48
CA ALA A 100 12.64 0.81 -37.58
C ALA A 100 12.01 2.10 -38.16
N ILE A 101 11.59 3.04 -37.31
CA ILE A 101 11.04 4.33 -37.75
C ILE A 101 12.09 5.13 -38.54
N LEU A 102 13.34 5.17 -38.04
CA LEU A 102 14.43 5.87 -38.74
C LEU A 102 14.74 5.24 -40.09
N ILE A 103 14.79 3.90 -40.18
CA ILE A 103 14.99 3.19 -41.45
C ILE A 103 13.86 3.53 -42.43
N LEU A 104 12.62 3.55 -41.96
CA LEU A 104 11.46 3.87 -42.78
C LEU A 104 11.53 5.32 -43.29
N LEU A 105 11.89 6.29 -42.44
CA LEU A 105 12.09 7.68 -42.84
C LEU A 105 13.19 7.82 -43.90
N ILE A 106 14.31 7.12 -43.74
CA ILE A 106 15.39 7.12 -44.73
C ILE A 106 14.89 6.53 -46.06
N SER A 107 14.11 5.45 -46.01
CA SER A 107 13.55 4.82 -47.21
C SER A 107 12.64 5.78 -47.98
N ILE A 108 11.78 6.54 -47.29
CA ILE A 108 10.91 7.54 -47.92
C ILE A 108 11.73 8.67 -48.52
N TYR A 109 12.73 9.18 -47.79
CA TYR A 109 13.58 10.26 -48.27
C TYR A 109 14.34 9.90 -49.56
N ILE A 110 14.81 8.65 -49.67
CA ILE A 110 15.48 8.18 -50.91
C ILE A 110 14.47 8.05 -52.06
N SER A 111 13.25 7.59 -51.78
CA SER A 111 12.25 7.33 -52.81
C SER A 111 11.64 8.61 -53.38
N GLU A 112 11.36 9.60 -52.53
CA GLU A 112 10.53 10.76 -52.89
C GLU A 112 11.26 12.09 -52.72
N GLY A 113 12.41 12.11 -52.04
CA GLY A 113 13.23 13.32 -51.85
C GLY A 113 12.63 14.36 -50.88
N SER A 114 11.42 14.14 -50.37
CA SER A 114 10.73 15.01 -49.42
C SER A 114 10.15 14.24 -48.23
N PHE A 115 9.94 14.94 -47.10
CA PHE A 115 9.24 14.41 -45.94
C PHE A 115 7.79 14.94 -45.90
N SER A 116 7.05 14.80 -47.00
CA SER A 116 5.63 15.14 -47.05
C SER A 116 4.75 13.99 -46.54
N LEU A 117 3.54 14.28 -46.05
CA LEU A 117 2.56 13.24 -45.71
C LEU A 117 2.08 12.48 -46.94
N ASP A 118 2.08 13.15 -48.09
CA ASP A 118 1.73 12.58 -49.38
C ASP A 118 2.80 11.55 -49.82
N ALA A 119 4.06 11.79 -49.45
CA ALA A 119 5.14 10.83 -49.65
C ALA A 119 5.12 9.64 -48.69
N PHE A 120 4.62 9.84 -47.47
CA PHE A 120 4.41 8.73 -46.55
C PHE A 120 3.30 7.78 -47.03
N THR A 121 2.32 8.31 -47.77
CA THR A 121 1.16 7.56 -48.26
C THR A 121 1.28 7.12 -49.72
N GLY A 122 2.35 7.52 -50.42
CA GLY A 122 2.61 7.21 -51.83
C GLY A 122 1.72 7.98 -52.82
N VAL A 123 1.00 9.00 -52.33
CA VAL A 123 0.02 9.78 -53.11
C VAL A 123 0.72 10.74 -54.07
N GLU A 124 1.98 11.12 -53.80
CA GLU A 124 2.79 12.00 -54.68
C GLU A 124 2.94 11.43 -56.10
N SER A 125 2.96 10.09 -56.25
CA SER A 125 3.03 9.41 -57.56
C SER A 125 1.81 9.66 -58.46
N PHE A 126 0.67 10.04 -57.88
CA PHE A 126 -0.58 10.38 -58.57
C PHE A 126 -0.70 11.86 -58.93
N SER A 127 0.39 12.63 -58.86
CA SER A 127 0.41 14.03 -59.33
C SER A 127 -0.17 14.14 -60.75
N ASP A 128 -0.96 15.17 -61.00
CA ASP A 128 -1.78 15.33 -62.21
C ASP A 128 -1.00 15.11 -63.51
N ASP A 129 0.27 15.48 -63.56
CA ASP A 129 1.16 15.28 -64.73
C ASP A 129 1.39 13.79 -65.07
N ASN A 130 1.46 12.91 -64.06
CA ASN A 130 1.61 11.47 -64.25
C ASN A 130 0.26 10.82 -64.60
N LEU A 131 -0.85 11.30 -64.05
CA LEU A 131 -2.19 10.81 -64.40
C LEU A 131 -2.54 11.13 -65.85
N ILE A 132 -2.24 12.35 -66.29
CA ILE A 132 -2.44 12.79 -67.68
C ILE A 132 -1.61 11.92 -68.63
N SER A 133 -0.34 11.62 -68.31
CA SER A 133 0.51 10.76 -69.15
C SER A 133 0.08 9.30 -69.18
N TYR A 134 -0.38 8.73 -68.06
CA TYR A 134 -0.97 7.38 -68.05
C TYR A 134 -2.26 7.31 -68.87
N LEU A 135 -3.15 8.30 -68.75
CA LEU A 135 -4.40 8.35 -69.53
C LEU A 135 -4.18 8.60 -71.03
N LEU A 136 -3.11 9.31 -71.41
CA LEU A 136 -2.74 9.55 -72.81
C LEU A 136 -1.95 8.40 -73.44
N SER A 137 -1.28 7.56 -72.64
CA SER A 137 -0.49 6.41 -73.14
C SER A 137 -1.33 5.15 -73.38
N ASP A 138 -2.57 5.11 -72.89
CA ASP A 138 -3.51 4.00 -73.07
C ASP A 138 -4.51 4.25 -74.24
N PHE A 139 -4.19 5.20 -75.14
CA PHE A 139 -4.88 5.49 -76.39
C PHE A 139 -3.96 5.37 -77.61
#